data_AF-A0A258K646-F1
#
_entry.id   AF-A0A258K646-F1
#
_cell.length_a   1.000
_cell.length_b   1.000
_cell.length_c   1.000
_cell.angle_alpha   90.00
_cell.angle_beta   90.00
_cell.angle_gamma   90.00
#
_symmetry.space_group_name_H-M   'P 1'
#
loop_
_entity.id
_entity.type
_entity.pdbx_description
1 polymer ?
#
loop_
_entity_poly.entity_id
_entity_poly.type
_entity_poly.pdbx_seq_one_letter_code
_entity_poly.pdbx_strand_id
1 'polypeptide(L)'
;MPLGPVRPVAAAGGGASGGTGAAPRAASPAPSQTAAIQPAPAPAVPAQAAPQPAVVPQNVPLPTPRPASADAAPPAPPAQIAPTRTASAARPGPAAPVAVTPVQQDQDRAGPDVLQKVSEYWNRVQVLAGNFVQVDPDGSRKTGDFYMQKPGRVRFEYDAPVPLELISNGQSVAVRDRKLNTQDITPLSQTPLRFLLAETTDLARDPHVVGAYQDTLYVTVVMEEKVPMLGTYRLMLLFDAKTYALKQWIVTDPQGYDTSVAVSNLNYNARPDPKLFVINFDRMLQ
;
A
#
# COMPACT_ATOMS: atom_id res chain seq x y z
N MET A 1 8.69 85.96 29.39
CA MET A 1 9.47 85.46 30.54
C MET A 1 9.74 83.98 30.34
N PRO A 2 10.94 83.54 30.69
CA PRO A 2 11.74 82.52 30.00
C PRO A 2 11.79 81.23 30.83
N LEU A 3 12.32 80.12 30.34
CA LEU A 3 13.70 79.65 30.49
C LEU A 3 13.68 78.27 29.82
N GLY A 4 14.57 77.83 28.95
CA GLY A 4 15.94 78.20 28.68
C GLY A 4 16.64 76.90 28.20
N PRO A 5 17.54 76.96 27.21
CA PRO A 5 18.13 75.81 26.53
C PRO A 5 19.48 75.42 27.14
N VAL A 6 20.06 74.25 26.82
CA VAL A 6 21.48 74.15 26.39
C VAL A 6 21.84 72.81 25.74
N ARG A 7 22.45 72.89 24.54
CA ARG A 7 23.43 71.90 24.02
C ARG A 7 24.81 72.20 24.68
N PRO A 8 25.94 71.72 24.13
CA PRO A 8 26.55 70.39 24.17
C PRO A 8 27.97 70.47 24.82
N VAL A 9 28.80 69.45 24.58
CA VAL A 9 30.24 69.52 24.22
C VAL A 9 31.21 68.69 25.07
N ALA A 10 32.12 68.07 24.31
CA ALA A 10 33.52 67.71 24.61
C ALA A 10 33.86 66.34 25.20
N ALA A 11 34.55 65.60 24.31
CA ALA A 11 35.94 65.15 24.46
C ALA A 11 36.18 63.96 25.41
N ALA A 12 37.17 63.11 25.22
CA ALA A 12 38.10 62.76 24.14
C ALA A 12 38.95 61.64 24.75
N GLY A 13 39.56 60.79 23.93
CA GLY A 13 40.83 60.18 24.31
C GLY A 13 40.96 58.68 24.10
N GLY A 14 41.70 58.33 23.05
CA GLY A 14 42.68 57.24 23.03
C GLY A 14 42.10 55.83 22.89
N GLY A 15 42.46 55.01 21.90
CA GLY A 15 43.61 55.09 21.01
C GLY A 15 44.23 53.70 20.89
N ALA A 16 44.38 53.26 19.65
CA ALA A 16 45.26 52.18 19.17
C ALA A 16 44.95 50.76 19.67
N SER A 17 45.13 49.67 18.93
CA SER A 17 45.81 49.37 17.67
C SER A 17 45.46 47.90 17.39
N GLY A 18 45.04 47.50 16.20
CA GLY A 18 45.96 47.11 15.13
C GLY A 18 45.86 45.59 14.92
N GLY A 19 45.43 45.16 13.72
CA GLY A 19 45.21 43.74 13.43
C GLY A 19 44.67 43.49 12.01
N THR A 20 45.44 43.96 11.03
CA THR A 20 45.57 43.52 9.62
C THR A 20 44.84 42.24 9.18
N GLY A 21 44.18 42.29 8.01
CA GLY A 21 43.81 41.08 7.28
C GLY A 21 42.89 41.26 6.06
N ALA A 22 43.42 41.89 5.01
CA ALA A 22 43.08 41.77 3.58
C ALA A 22 41.73 41.19 3.10
N ALA A 23 41.01 41.98 2.28
CA ALA A 23 40.09 41.48 1.25
C ALA A 23 40.89 40.75 0.13
N PRO A 24 40.28 39.84 -0.67
CA PRO A 24 39.69 40.30 -1.93
C PRO A 24 38.47 39.50 -2.46
N ARG A 25 37.95 40.05 -3.56
CA ARG A 25 36.85 39.66 -4.47
C ARG A 25 36.66 38.16 -4.77
N ALA A 26 35.37 37.82 -4.92
CA ALA A 26 34.71 36.96 -5.91
C ALA A 26 35.51 35.87 -6.65
N ALA A 27 35.04 34.63 -6.54
CA ALA A 27 35.13 33.61 -7.57
C ALA A 27 34.03 32.54 -7.39
N SER A 28 33.21 32.32 -8.41
CA SER A 28 32.51 31.05 -8.62
C SER A 28 33.46 30.04 -9.24
N PRO A 29 33.34 28.74 -8.91
CA PRO A 29 33.16 27.76 -9.98
C PRO A 29 32.19 26.61 -9.63
N ALA A 30 31.35 26.27 -10.63
CA ALA A 30 30.91 24.96 -11.17
C ALA A 30 30.67 23.70 -10.27
N PRO A 31 29.87 22.73 -10.77
CA PRO A 31 29.05 21.79 -9.98
C PRO A 31 29.80 20.51 -9.57
N SER A 32 29.32 19.83 -8.53
CA SER A 32 29.72 18.45 -8.25
C SER A 32 28.58 17.64 -7.64
N GLN A 33 28.03 16.79 -8.51
CA GLN A 33 27.64 15.40 -8.27
C GLN A 33 26.41 15.14 -7.38
N THR A 34 25.28 14.94 -8.06
CA THR A 34 24.12 14.18 -7.60
C THR A 34 24.55 12.77 -7.20
N ALA A 35 24.65 12.50 -5.90
CA ALA A 35 24.63 11.13 -5.38
C ALA A 35 23.16 10.70 -5.26
N ALA A 36 22.74 9.82 -6.17
CA ALA A 36 21.47 9.12 -6.08
C ALA A 36 21.46 8.27 -4.80
N ILE A 37 20.67 8.67 -3.80
CA ILE A 37 20.44 7.85 -2.61
C ILE A 37 19.27 6.92 -2.94
N GLN A 38 19.64 5.67 -3.19
CA GLN A 38 18.75 4.52 -3.30
C GLN A 38 18.07 4.28 -1.93
N PRO A 39 16.77 3.97 -1.85
CA PRO A 39 16.16 3.56 -0.59
C PRO A 39 16.64 2.14 -0.23
N ALA A 40 17.34 2.05 0.90
CA ALA A 40 17.84 0.80 1.49
C ALA A 40 16.69 -0.03 2.14
N PRO A 41 16.84 -1.36 2.21
CA PRO A 41 15.82 -2.29 2.70
C PRO A 41 15.69 -2.24 4.23
N ALA A 42 14.49 -2.48 4.74
CA ALA A 42 14.19 -2.48 6.17
C ALA A 42 14.96 -3.62 6.93
N PRO A 43 15.41 -3.38 8.17
CA PRO A 43 16.31 -4.27 8.90
C PRO A 43 15.58 -5.45 9.57
N ALA A 44 16.23 -6.63 9.53
CA ALA A 44 15.89 -7.83 10.28
C ALA A 44 16.67 -7.89 11.61
N VAL A 45 16.02 -8.23 12.74
CA VAL A 45 16.66 -8.70 14.00
C VAL A 45 15.63 -9.42 14.92
N PRO A 46 16.04 -10.25 15.91
CA PRO A 46 15.87 -11.70 15.90
C PRO A 46 14.87 -12.27 16.94
N ALA A 47 14.62 -13.58 16.81
CA ALA A 47 13.68 -14.40 17.59
C ALA A 47 13.91 -14.43 19.11
N GLN A 48 12.82 -14.47 19.89
CA GLN A 48 12.76 -15.17 21.19
C GLN A 48 11.31 -15.54 21.64
N ALA A 49 11.12 -16.85 21.83
CA ALA A 49 10.22 -17.66 22.68
C ALA A 49 8.78 -17.24 23.05
N ALA A 50 7.85 -18.19 22.82
CA ALA A 50 6.42 -18.23 23.16
C ALA A 50 6.12 -18.42 24.68
N PRO A 51 4.85 -18.25 25.13
CA PRO A 51 3.89 -19.37 25.14
C PRO A 51 2.47 -19.09 24.58
N GLN A 52 1.81 -20.16 24.14
CA GLN A 52 0.50 -20.29 23.47
C GLN A 52 -0.70 -20.42 24.47
N PRO A 53 -1.96 -20.72 24.05
CA PRO A 53 -2.75 -20.27 22.88
C PRO A 53 -4.15 -19.73 23.29
N ALA A 54 -4.76 -18.87 22.46
CA ALA A 54 -6.21 -18.67 22.47
C ALA A 54 -6.79 -19.02 21.09
N VAL A 55 -7.76 -19.91 21.11
CA VAL A 55 -8.36 -20.63 19.98
C VAL A 55 -9.32 -19.71 19.21
N VAL A 56 -9.12 -19.56 17.90
CA VAL A 56 -10.14 -19.03 16.96
C VAL A 56 -10.17 -19.87 15.68
N PRO A 57 -11.35 -20.15 15.11
CA PRO A 57 -11.55 -21.17 14.08
C PRO A 57 -10.94 -20.78 12.73
N GLN A 58 -10.21 -21.73 12.12
CA GLN A 58 -9.46 -21.58 10.88
C GLN A 58 -10.28 -22.01 9.67
N ASN A 59 -10.78 -21.05 8.87
CA ASN A 59 -11.33 -21.34 7.54
C ASN A 59 -10.97 -20.25 6.51
N VAL A 60 -9.71 -19.85 6.43
CA VAL A 60 -9.19 -19.06 5.30
C VAL A 60 -8.04 -19.83 4.64
N PRO A 61 -8.17 -20.25 3.37
CA PRO A 61 -7.10 -20.95 2.66
C PRO A 61 -5.90 -20.03 2.43
N LEU A 62 -4.73 -20.46 2.87
CA LEU A 62 -3.43 -19.84 2.59
C LEU A 62 -2.95 -20.27 1.19
N PRO A 63 -2.45 -19.37 0.32
CA PRO A 63 -1.79 -19.77 -0.91
C PRO A 63 -0.44 -20.47 -0.63
N THR A 64 -0.21 -21.60 -1.29
CA THR A 64 0.96 -22.47 -1.12
C THR A 64 2.23 -21.87 -1.77
N PRO A 65 3.41 -21.91 -1.13
CA PRO A 65 4.66 -21.49 -1.77
C PRO A 65 5.10 -22.43 -2.91
N ARG A 66 5.62 -21.85 -3.99
CA ARG A 66 6.28 -22.55 -5.10
C ARG A 66 7.57 -23.23 -4.63
N PRO A 67 7.82 -24.52 -4.95
CA PRO A 67 9.14 -25.12 -4.72
C PRO A 67 10.17 -24.51 -5.67
N ALA A 68 11.23 -23.93 -5.10
CA ALA A 68 12.45 -23.59 -5.81
C ALA A 68 13.27 -24.86 -6.06
N SER A 69 13.57 -25.15 -7.32
CA SER A 69 14.83 -25.73 -7.84
C SER A 69 14.58 -26.36 -9.21
N ALA A 70 15.04 -25.71 -10.28
CA ALA A 70 15.49 -26.35 -11.52
C ALA A 70 16.10 -25.28 -12.42
N ASP A 71 17.40 -25.04 -12.25
CA ASP A 71 18.24 -24.53 -13.33
C ASP A 71 19.21 -25.65 -13.75
N ALA A 72 19.61 -25.59 -15.01
CA ALA A 72 20.59 -26.38 -15.74
C ALA A 72 20.11 -27.69 -16.42
N ALA A 73 19.89 -27.60 -17.75
CA ALA A 73 20.46 -28.57 -18.69
C ALA A 73 20.67 -27.95 -20.10
N PRO A 74 21.80 -28.23 -20.81
CA PRO A 74 22.18 -27.60 -22.09
C PRO A 74 21.60 -28.30 -23.34
N PRO A 75 21.78 -27.74 -24.57
CA PRO A 75 21.11 -28.19 -25.79
C PRO A 75 21.87 -29.30 -26.53
N ALA A 76 21.14 -30.18 -27.22
CA ALA A 76 21.72 -31.17 -28.15
C ALA A 76 20.99 -31.16 -29.53
N PRO A 77 21.69 -31.47 -30.66
CA PRO A 77 21.23 -31.27 -32.04
C PRO A 77 20.47 -32.49 -32.65
N PRO A 78 20.00 -32.43 -33.93
CA PRO A 78 18.82 -33.15 -34.42
C PRO A 78 19.10 -34.48 -35.15
N ALA A 79 18.15 -35.43 -35.11
CA ALA A 79 18.16 -36.65 -35.93
C ALA A 79 16.74 -37.15 -36.34
N GLN A 80 16.39 -36.84 -37.59
CA GLN A 80 15.83 -37.67 -38.68
C GLN A 80 14.96 -38.95 -38.46
N ILE A 81 13.78 -38.91 -39.12
CA ILE A 81 13.05 -39.92 -39.97
C ILE A 81 12.47 -41.22 -39.34
N ALA A 82 11.19 -41.47 -39.66
CA ALA A 82 10.30 -42.60 -39.33
C ALA A 82 10.52 -43.88 -40.21
N PRO A 83 9.65 -44.93 -40.26
CA PRO A 83 8.74 -45.60 -39.30
C PRO A 83 8.88 -47.17 -39.31
N THR A 84 8.02 -47.86 -38.53
CA THR A 84 7.34 -49.18 -38.78
C THR A 84 7.56 -50.39 -37.84
N ARG A 85 6.39 -50.87 -37.35
CA ARG A 85 5.88 -52.23 -37.07
C ARG A 85 6.60 -53.13 -36.04
N THR A 86 5.85 -53.55 -35.01
CA THR A 86 5.05 -54.80 -35.01
C THR A 86 4.25 -54.92 -33.70
N ALA A 87 3.07 -55.53 -33.77
CA ALA A 87 2.17 -55.77 -32.65
C ALA A 87 2.54 -57.04 -31.88
N SER A 88 2.34 -57.05 -30.55
CA SER A 88 2.05 -58.25 -29.79
C SER A 88 1.23 -57.91 -28.54
N ALA A 89 0.18 -58.68 -28.30
CA ALA A 89 -0.87 -58.45 -27.32
C ALA A 89 -0.60 -59.17 -26.00
N ALA A 90 -0.91 -58.53 -24.87
CA ALA A 90 -1.45 -59.18 -23.67
C ALA A 90 -1.99 -58.11 -22.71
N ARG A 91 -3.27 -58.23 -22.36
CA ARG A 91 -4.02 -57.38 -21.41
C ARG A 91 -3.74 -57.87 -19.99
N PRO A 92 -3.71 -56.98 -18.99
CA PRO A 92 -4.82 -56.98 -18.02
C PRO A 92 -5.31 -55.57 -17.66
N GLY A 93 -6.64 -55.42 -17.61
CA GLY A 93 -7.42 -54.42 -16.87
C GLY A 93 -7.09 -52.93 -17.00
N PRO A 94 -7.97 -52.10 -17.62
CA PRO A 94 -7.87 -50.66 -17.42
C PRO A 94 -8.37 -50.33 -16.00
N ALA A 95 -7.44 -50.10 -15.07
CA ALA A 95 -7.70 -49.19 -13.96
C ALA A 95 -7.93 -47.82 -14.61
N ALA A 96 -9.18 -47.38 -14.64
CA ALA A 96 -9.52 -46.05 -15.13
C ALA A 96 -8.68 -45.03 -14.34
N PRO A 97 -7.93 -44.13 -15.01
CA PRO A 97 -7.38 -43.00 -14.31
C PRO A 97 -8.59 -42.21 -13.79
N VAL A 98 -8.74 -42.17 -12.47
CA VAL A 98 -9.63 -41.21 -11.83
C VAL A 98 -9.03 -39.86 -12.21
N ALA A 99 -9.59 -39.24 -13.24
CA ALA A 99 -9.25 -37.88 -13.60
C ALA A 99 -9.63 -37.04 -12.38
N VAL A 100 -8.62 -36.66 -11.61
CA VAL A 100 -8.76 -35.63 -10.60
C VAL A 100 -8.99 -34.37 -11.40
N THR A 101 -10.25 -34.07 -11.70
CA THR A 101 -10.63 -32.79 -12.26
C THR A 101 -10.16 -31.74 -11.26
N PRO A 102 -9.24 -30.83 -11.63
CA PRO A 102 -8.93 -29.72 -10.74
C PRO A 102 -10.25 -29.00 -10.47
N VAL A 103 -10.61 -28.86 -9.20
CA VAL A 103 -11.69 -27.97 -8.78
C VAL A 103 -11.17 -26.56 -9.06
N GLN A 104 -11.35 -26.13 -10.31
CA GLN A 104 -11.34 -24.71 -10.64
C GLN A 104 -12.55 -24.16 -9.88
N GLN A 105 -12.30 -23.32 -8.88
CA GLN A 105 -13.39 -22.55 -8.27
C GLN A 105 -14.07 -21.80 -9.41
N ASP A 106 -15.35 -22.10 -9.67
CA ASP A 106 -16.21 -21.44 -10.64
C ASP A 106 -16.36 -19.97 -10.21
N GLN A 107 -15.36 -19.16 -10.52
CA GLN A 107 -15.47 -17.72 -10.53
C GLN A 107 -15.93 -17.31 -11.92
N ASP A 108 -17.24 -17.12 -12.05
CA ASP A 108 -17.81 -16.54 -13.25
C ASP A 108 -17.33 -15.11 -13.40
N ARG A 109 -17.16 -14.65 -14.64
CA ARG A 109 -16.86 -13.24 -14.89
C ARG A 109 -18.06 -12.41 -14.46
N ALA A 110 -17.85 -11.41 -13.59
CA ALA A 110 -18.93 -10.54 -13.16
C ALA A 110 -19.45 -9.72 -14.35
N GLY A 111 -20.77 -9.70 -14.52
CA GLY A 111 -21.43 -8.91 -15.56
C GLY A 111 -21.32 -7.39 -15.30
N PRO A 112 -21.52 -6.56 -16.34
CA PRO A 112 -21.50 -5.11 -16.20
C PRO A 112 -22.59 -4.58 -15.24
N ASP A 113 -23.71 -5.29 -15.12
CA ASP A 113 -24.79 -5.00 -14.17
C ASP A 113 -24.37 -5.18 -12.71
N VAL A 114 -23.52 -6.17 -12.42
CA VAL A 114 -22.95 -6.41 -11.08
C VAL A 114 -21.98 -5.29 -10.74
N LEU A 115 -21.10 -4.92 -11.66
CA LEU A 115 -20.17 -3.80 -11.49
C LEU A 115 -20.90 -2.47 -11.28
N GLN A 116 -22.03 -2.26 -11.95
CA GLN A 116 -22.88 -1.09 -11.72
C GLN A 116 -23.43 -1.07 -10.30
N LYS A 117 -23.96 -2.19 -9.79
CA LYS A 117 -24.45 -2.27 -8.40
C LYS A 117 -23.35 -2.03 -7.36
N VAL A 118 -22.16 -2.57 -7.59
CA VAL A 118 -20.99 -2.30 -6.73
C VAL A 118 -20.62 -0.82 -6.78
N SER A 119 -20.63 -0.20 -7.97
CA SER A 119 -20.35 1.23 -8.14
C SER A 119 -21.39 2.10 -7.42
N GLU A 120 -22.68 1.77 -7.53
CA GLU A 120 -23.77 2.45 -6.82
C GLU A 120 -23.62 2.35 -5.30
N TYR A 121 -23.29 1.16 -4.79
CA TYR A 121 -22.97 0.98 -3.37
C TYR A 121 -21.76 1.85 -2.99
N TRP A 122 -20.66 1.78 -3.74
CA TRP A 122 -19.42 2.48 -3.46
C TRP A 122 -19.61 4.00 -3.38
N ASN A 123 -20.39 4.55 -4.31
CA ASN A 123 -20.68 5.99 -4.40
C ASN A 123 -21.64 6.46 -3.30
N ARG A 124 -22.47 5.57 -2.75
CA ARG A 124 -23.33 5.87 -1.59
C ARG A 124 -22.55 5.98 -0.29
N VAL A 125 -21.44 5.26 -0.15
CA VAL A 125 -20.62 5.27 1.07
C VAL A 125 -19.78 6.54 1.12
N GLN A 126 -20.32 7.58 1.76
CA GLN A 126 -19.62 8.85 1.98
C GLN A 126 -18.78 8.85 3.25
N VAL A 127 -19.24 8.14 4.28
CA VAL A 127 -18.54 7.99 5.56
C VAL A 127 -18.55 6.51 5.94
N LEU A 128 -17.44 6.04 6.50
CA LEU A 128 -17.31 4.69 7.02
C LEU A 128 -16.38 4.70 8.22
N ALA A 129 -16.79 4.08 9.31
CA ALA A 129 -15.90 3.78 10.44
C ALA A 129 -16.03 2.32 10.83
N GLY A 130 -14.99 1.72 11.39
CA GLY A 130 -15.03 0.33 11.85
C GLY A 130 -13.66 -0.15 12.28
N ASN A 131 -13.53 -1.47 12.42
CA ASN A 131 -12.26 -2.10 12.75
C ASN A 131 -11.66 -2.74 11.50
N PHE A 132 -10.34 -2.84 11.47
CA PHE A 132 -9.61 -3.54 10.42
C PHE A 132 -8.65 -4.59 10.99
N VAL A 133 -8.36 -5.59 10.16
CA VAL A 133 -7.28 -6.55 10.35
C VAL A 133 -6.44 -6.53 9.09
N GLN A 134 -5.19 -6.13 9.22
CA GLN A 134 -4.19 -6.19 8.17
C GLN A 134 -3.33 -7.43 8.34
N VAL A 135 -3.03 -8.10 7.22
CA VAL A 135 -2.02 -9.15 7.14
C VAL A 135 -0.98 -8.69 6.13
N ASP A 136 0.24 -8.54 6.61
CA ASP A 136 1.40 -8.15 5.80
C ASP A 136 2.00 -9.35 5.06
N PRO A 137 2.90 -9.12 4.08
CA PRO A 137 3.53 -10.18 3.30
C PRO A 137 4.33 -11.20 4.13
N ASP A 138 4.80 -10.79 5.30
CA ASP A 138 5.48 -11.65 6.27
C ASP A 138 4.52 -12.50 7.13
N GLY A 139 3.21 -12.34 6.92
CA GLY A 139 2.13 -12.98 7.67
C GLY A 139 1.82 -12.31 9.01
N SER A 140 2.52 -11.23 9.36
CA SER A 140 2.24 -10.49 10.59
C SER A 140 0.85 -9.86 10.53
N ARG A 141 0.15 -9.90 11.66
CA ARG A 141 -1.22 -9.40 11.77
C ARG A 141 -1.25 -8.15 12.60
N LYS A 142 -1.90 -7.12 12.08
CA LYS A 142 -2.08 -5.84 12.74
C LYS A 142 -3.56 -5.50 12.77
N THR A 143 -4.03 -4.97 13.89
CA THR A 143 -5.44 -4.59 14.05
C THR A 143 -5.55 -3.13 14.40
N GLY A 144 -6.76 -2.60 14.28
CA GLY A 144 -7.05 -1.27 14.75
C GLY A 144 -8.38 -0.74 14.26
N ASP A 145 -8.52 0.57 14.38
CA ASP A 145 -9.70 1.31 13.96
C ASP A 145 -9.40 2.09 12.68
N PHE A 146 -10.41 2.19 11.83
CA PHE A 146 -10.33 3.04 10.65
C PHE A 146 -11.52 3.98 10.55
N TYR A 147 -11.25 5.16 10.00
CA TYR A 147 -12.23 6.17 9.69
C TYR A 147 -12.00 6.63 8.26
N MET A 148 -13.05 6.65 7.46
CA MET A 148 -13.02 7.06 6.07
C MET A 148 -14.09 8.12 5.86
N GLN A 149 -13.72 9.16 5.13
CA GLN A 149 -14.64 10.18 4.68
C GLN A 149 -14.27 10.57 3.25
N LYS A 150 -15.18 10.32 2.33
CA LYS A 150 -14.97 10.71 0.93
C LYS A 150 -15.19 12.23 0.77
N PRO A 151 -14.49 12.87 -0.19
CA PRO A 151 -13.42 12.29 -1.00
C PRO A 151 -12.07 12.28 -0.26
N GLY A 152 -11.28 11.22 -0.48
CA GLY A 152 -9.84 11.23 -0.21
C GLY A 152 -9.40 11.15 1.25
N ARG A 153 -10.29 11.28 2.24
CA ARG A 153 -9.88 11.28 3.65
C ARG A 153 -9.98 9.89 4.27
N VAL A 154 -8.90 9.47 4.91
CA VAL A 154 -8.89 8.23 5.69
C VAL A 154 -7.92 8.32 6.84
N ARG A 155 -8.19 7.52 7.86
CA ARG A 155 -7.37 7.39 9.06
C ARG A 155 -7.35 5.91 9.43
N PHE A 156 -6.18 5.32 9.56
CA PHE A 156 -5.98 4.01 10.18
C PHE A 156 -5.16 4.20 11.45
N GLU A 157 -5.72 3.76 12.57
CA GLU A 157 -5.07 3.80 13.87
C GLU A 157 -4.75 2.36 14.27
N TYR A 158 -3.47 2.04 14.38
CA TYR A 158 -3.06 0.70 14.75
C TYR A 158 -3.11 0.54 16.28
N ASP A 159 -3.57 -0.63 16.70
CA ASP A 159 -3.58 -1.05 18.10
C ASP A 159 -2.15 -1.25 18.63
N ALA A 160 -1.98 -1.06 19.93
CA ALA A 160 -0.75 -1.42 20.60
C ALA A 160 -0.43 -2.92 20.38
N PRO A 161 0.84 -3.31 20.19
CA PRO A 161 2.06 -2.51 20.38
C PRO A 161 2.53 -1.72 19.16
N VAL A 162 1.76 -1.67 18.07
CA VAL A 162 2.17 -1.00 16.81
C VAL A 162 1.96 0.51 16.94
N PRO A 163 3.02 1.33 16.99
CA PRO A 163 2.89 2.77 17.18
C PRO A 163 2.51 3.52 15.89
N LEU A 164 2.19 2.80 14.82
CA LEU A 164 1.93 3.37 13.51
C LEU A 164 0.53 3.96 13.39
N GLU A 165 0.42 4.93 12.50
CA GLU A 165 -0.85 5.55 12.16
C GLU A 165 -0.77 6.04 10.71
N LEU A 166 -1.83 5.84 9.92
CA LEU A 166 -1.91 6.28 8.53
C LEU A 166 -2.99 7.35 8.40
N ILE A 167 -2.67 8.48 7.80
CA ILE A 167 -3.58 9.62 7.62
C ILE A 167 -3.61 10.00 6.15
N SER A 168 -4.78 10.22 5.59
CA SER A 168 -4.92 10.92 4.32
C SER A 168 -5.85 12.12 4.45
N ASN A 169 -5.41 13.24 3.89
CA ASN A 169 -6.17 14.50 3.82
C ASN A 169 -6.86 14.70 2.46
N GLY A 170 -6.82 13.70 1.57
CA GLY A 170 -7.35 13.75 0.20
C GLY A 170 -6.38 14.26 -0.87
N GLN A 171 -5.20 14.72 -0.48
CA GLN A 171 -4.12 15.08 -1.40
C GLN A 171 -2.88 14.21 -1.17
N SER A 172 -2.57 13.97 0.11
CA SER A 172 -1.40 13.23 0.57
C SER A 172 -1.81 12.14 1.54
N VAL A 173 -0.96 11.14 1.65
CA VAL A 173 -0.99 10.09 2.66
C VAL A 173 0.26 10.25 3.51
N ALA A 174 0.11 10.28 4.83
CA ALA A 174 1.18 10.27 5.79
C ALA A 174 1.14 8.95 6.57
N VAL A 175 2.25 8.22 6.60
CA VAL A 175 2.49 7.12 7.52
C VAL A 175 3.34 7.66 8.65
N ARG A 176 2.82 7.66 9.88
CA ARG A 176 3.49 8.24 11.04
C ARG A 176 3.80 7.16 12.07
N ASP A 177 5.02 7.20 12.58
CA ASP A 177 5.43 6.43 13.75
C ASP A 177 5.33 7.32 14.99
N ARG A 178 4.37 7.03 15.88
CA ARG A 178 4.16 7.80 17.11
C ARG A 178 5.30 7.67 18.11
N LYS A 179 6.03 6.55 18.08
CA LYS A 179 7.14 6.27 19.00
C LYS A 179 8.42 6.98 18.56
N LEU A 180 8.70 6.98 17.27
CA LEU A 180 9.88 7.63 16.69
C LEU A 180 9.64 9.09 16.31
N ASN A 181 8.38 9.53 16.30
CA ASN A 181 7.96 10.85 15.89
C ASN A 181 8.37 11.20 14.45
N THR A 182 8.41 10.21 13.57
CA THR A 182 8.70 10.35 12.14
C THR A 182 7.41 10.29 11.33
N GLN A 183 7.43 10.85 10.12
CA GLN A 183 6.33 10.73 9.18
C GLN A 183 6.86 10.66 7.74
N ASP A 184 6.33 9.73 6.97
CA ASP A 184 6.59 9.59 5.54
C ASP A 184 5.36 10.04 4.77
N ILE A 185 5.52 11.06 3.93
CA ILE A 185 4.41 11.67 3.19
C ILE A 185 4.55 11.36 1.70
N THR A 186 3.48 10.81 1.12
CA THR A 186 3.39 10.48 -0.31
C THR A 186 2.10 11.05 -0.89
N PRO A 187 2.06 11.54 -2.14
CA PRO A 187 0.82 11.93 -2.79
C PRO A 187 -0.18 10.76 -2.84
N LEU A 188 -1.45 11.00 -2.48
CA LEU A 188 -2.49 9.96 -2.52
C LEU A 188 -2.63 9.37 -3.92
N SER A 189 -2.48 10.20 -4.95
CA SER A 189 -2.53 9.79 -6.36
C SER A 189 -1.47 8.76 -6.76
N GLN A 190 -0.39 8.62 -5.98
CA GLN A 190 0.68 7.64 -6.22
C GLN A 190 0.50 6.37 -5.37
N THR A 191 -0.65 6.22 -4.70
CA THR A 191 -0.95 5.07 -3.86
C THR A 191 -2.18 4.33 -4.40
N PRO A 192 -2.23 2.99 -4.31
CA PRO A 192 -3.43 2.22 -4.66
C PRO A 192 -4.65 2.59 -3.80
N LEU A 193 -4.42 3.15 -2.61
CA LEU A 193 -5.46 3.63 -1.71
C LEU A 193 -6.38 4.68 -2.37
N ARG A 194 -5.92 5.38 -3.42
CA ARG A 194 -6.74 6.35 -4.16
C ARG A 194 -8.05 5.77 -4.69
N PHE A 195 -8.04 4.50 -5.13
CA PHE A 195 -9.25 3.86 -5.66
C PHE A 195 -10.30 3.68 -4.57
N LEU A 196 -9.84 3.41 -3.34
CA LEU A 196 -10.75 3.24 -2.22
C LEU A 196 -11.43 4.57 -1.84
N LEU A 197 -10.70 5.68 -2.00
CA LEU A 197 -11.10 7.00 -1.52
C LEU A 197 -11.66 7.93 -2.61
N ALA A 198 -11.80 7.44 -3.84
CA ALA A 198 -12.34 8.20 -4.96
C ALA A 198 -13.78 8.67 -4.68
N GLU A 199 -14.09 9.91 -5.07
CA GLU A 199 -15.41 10.54 -4.86
C GLU A 199 -16.51 9.80 -5.60
N THR A 200 -16.26 9.55 -6.89
CA THR A 200 -17.16 8.86 -7.80
C THR A 200 -16.38 7.81 -8.57
N THR A 201 -16.91 6.60 -8.61
CA THR A 201 -16.31 5.49 -9.36
C THR A 201 -17.39 4.81 -10.19
N ASP A 202 -17.08 4.58 -11.46
CA ASP A 202 -17.84 3.70 -12.34
C ASP A 202 -16.93 2.54 -12.72
N LEU A 203 -16.99 1.45 -11.94
CA LEU A 203 -16.12 0.29 -12.11
C LEU A 203 -16.35 -0.43 -13.44
N ALA A 204 -17.51 -0.24 -14.08
CA ALA A 204 -17.79 -0.83 -15.39
C ALA A 204 -17.06 -0.12 -16.53
N ARG A 205 -16.66 1.16 -16.32
CA ARG A 205 -16.00 2.00 -17.32
C ARG A 205 -14.60 2.47 -16.91
N ASP A 206 -14.17 2.15 -15.69
CA ASP A 206 -12.87 2.55 -15.18
C ASP A 206 -11.75 1.80 -15.94
N PRO A 207 -10.83 2.51 -16.62
CA PRO A 207 -9.75 1.87 -17.37
C PRO A 207 -8.75 1.12 -16.47
N HIS A 208 -8.76 1.35 -15.16
CA HIS A 208 -7.91 0.62 -14.23
C HIS A 208 -8.48 -0.76 -13.86
N VAL A 209 -9.77 -1.03 -14.13
CA VAL A 209 -10.38 -2.33 -13.85
C VAL A 209 -9.93 -3.34 -14.90
N VAL A 210 -9.07 -4.27 -14.48
CA VAL A 210 -8.52 -5.32 -15.34
C VAL A 210 -9.30 -6.63 -15.27
N GLY A 211 -10.12 -6.79 -14.22
CA GLY A 211 -10.91 -8.00 -14.04
C GLY A 211 -12.04 -7.81 -13.03
N ALA A 212 -13.12 -8.56 -13.24
CA ALA A 212 -14.21 -8.64 -12.30
C ALA A 212 -14.77 -10.06 -12.32
N TYR A 213 -14.93 -10.63 -11.14
CA TYR A 213 -15.34 -12.02 -10.95
C TYR A 213 -16.45 -12.05 -9.90
N GLN A 214 -17.32 -13.04 -9.99
CA GLN A 214 -18.37 -13.26 -9.04
C GLN A 214 -18.48 -14.75 -8.73
N ASP A 215 -18.65 -15.06 -7.45
CA ASP A 215 -19.05 -16.36 -6.97
C ASP A 215 -20.25 -16.22 -6.01
N THR A 216 -20.60 -17.31 -5.32
CA THR A 216 -21.77 -17.34 -4.43
C THR A 216 -21.61 -16.46 -3.18
N LEU A 217 -20.37 -16.17 -2.78
CA LEU A 217 -20.03 -15.44 -1.56
C LEU A 217 -19.54 -14.03 -1.84
N TYR A 218 -18.73 -13.85 -2.90
CA TYR A 218 -18.05 -12.60 -3.18
C TYR A 218 -18.20 -12.14 -4.63
N VAL A 219 -18.21 -10.81 -4.78
CA VAL A 219 -17.87 -10.14 -6.03
C VAL A 219 -16.46 -9.59 -5.86
N THR A 220 -15.55 -9.99 -6.74
CA THR A 220 -14.15 -9.58 -6.72
C THR A 220 -13.90 -8.61 -7.87
N VAL A 221 -13.32 -7.45 -7.57
CA VAL A 221 -12.93 -6.46 -8.58
C VAL A 221 -11.42 -6.26 -8.51
N VAL A 222 -10.73 -6.45 -9.63
CA VAL A 222 -9.28 -6.33 -9.74
C VAL A 222 -8.97 -5.06 -10.52
N MET A 223 -8.21 -4.18 -9.90
CA MET A 223 -7.73 -2.93 -10.48
C MET A 223 -6.20 -2.91 -10.51
N GLU A 224 -5.63 -2.20 -11.47
CA GLU A 224 -4.19 -1.97 -11.55
C GLU A 224 -3.88 -0.48 -11.61
N GLU A 225 -2.85 -0.07 -10.88
CA GLU A 225 -2.29 1.27 -10.95
C GLU A 225 -0.84 1.24 -11.36
N LYS A 226 -0.50 1.99 -12.40
CA LYS A 226 0.88 2.17 -12.84
C LYS A 226 1.43 3.45 -12.27
N VAL A 227 2.31 3.31 -11.28
CA VAL A 227 3.01 4.45 -10.68
C VAL A 227 4.36 4.62 -11.38
N PRO A 228 4.63 5.80 -11.99
CA PRO A 228 5.92 6.07 -12.61
C PRO A 228 7.07 5.80 -11.64
N MET A 229 8.13 5.15 -12.13
CA MET A 229 9.33 4.78 -11.35
C MET A 229 9.13 3.73 -10.23
N LEU A 230 7.92 3.55 -9.71
CA LEU A 230 7.63 2.57 -8.65
C LEU A 230 7.13 1.24 -9.20
N GLY A 231 6.43 1.23 -10.34
CA GLY A 231 5.95 0.01 -11.00
C GLY A 231 4.43 -0.11 -11.00
N THR A 232 3.92 -1.32 -11.21
CA THR A 232 2.48 -1.60 -11.24
C THR A 232 2.03 -2.20 -9.93
N TYR A 233 1.10 -1.53 -9.25
CA TYR A 233 0.40 -2.08 -8.10
C TYR A 233 -0.92 -2.71 -8.56
N ARG A 234 -1.33 -3.79 -7.92
CA ARG A 234 -2.65 -4.39 -8.13
C ARG A 234 -3.47 -4.25 -6.87
N LEU A 235 -4.75 -3.89 -7.02
CA LEU A 235 -5.71 -3.79 -5.94
C LEU A 235 -6.87 -4.74 -6.23
N MET A 236 -7.06 -5.73 -5.38
CA MET A 236 -8.17 -6.65 -5.44
C MET A 236 -9.18 -6.31 -4.33
N LEU A 237 -10.38 -5.93 -4.70
CA LEU A 237 -11.48 -5.62 -3.78
C LEU A 237 -12.44 -6.80 -3.69
N LEU A 238 -12.77 -7.20 -2.47
CA LEU A 238 -13.72 -8.27 -2.19
C LEU A 238 -14.98 -7.67 -1.57
N PHE A 239 -16.09 -7.85 -2.27
CA PHE A 239 -17.42 -7.41 -1.89
C PHE A 239 -18.30 -8.60 -1.57
N ASP A 240 -19.20 -8.45 -0.60
CA ASP A 240 -20.23 -9.46 -0.33
C ASP A 240 -21.19 -9.58 -1.53
N ALA A 241 -21.43 -10.79 -2.03
CA ALA A 241 -22.24 -11.00 -3.23
C ALA A 241 -23.73 -10.62 -3.07
N LYS A 242 -24.24 -10.55 -1.84
CA LYS A 242 -25.66 -10.24 -1.55
C LYS A 242 -25.87 -8.76 -1.28
N THR A 243 -24.98 -8.16 -0.50
CA THR A 243 -25.11 -6.79 0.00
C THR A 243 -24.24 -5.78 -0.76
N TYR A 244 -23.30 -6.27 -1.57
CA TYR A 244 -22.24 -5.48 -2.22
C TYR A 244 -21.36 -4.70 -1.24
N ALA A 245 -21.41 -5.04 0.06
CA ALA A 245 -20.60 -4.39 1.06
C ALA A 245 -19.13 -4.79 0.94
N LEU A 246 -18.22 -3.80 1.01
CA LEU A 246 -16.79 -4.07 1.05
C LEU A 246 -16.44 -4.89 2.30
N LYS A 247 -15.74 -6.01 2.11
CA LYS A 247 -15.29 -6.89 3.19
C LYS A 247 -13.79 -6.85 3.35
N GLN A 248 -13.06 -6.83 2.24
CA GLN A 248 -11.61 -6.92 2.25
C GLN A 248 -11.05 -6.29 0.98
N TRP A 249 -9.81 -5.81 1.06
CA TRP A 249 -8.99 -5.57 -0.11
C TRP A 249 -7.61 -6.18 0.05
N ILE A 250 -6.95 -6.45 -1.09
CA ILE A 250 -5.58 -6.93 -1.15
C ILE A 250 -4.81 -6.00 -2.09
N VAL A 251 -3.70 -5.46 -1.59
CA VAL A 251 -2.74 -4.68 -2.37
C VAL A 251 -1.55 -5.58 -2.69
N THR A 252 -1.29 -5.79 -3.97
CA THR A 252 -0.06 -6.42 -4.45
C THR A 252 0.88 -5.32 -4.92
N ASP A 253 2.09 -5.28 -4.38
CA ASP A 253 3.11 -4.34 -4.81
C ASP A 253 3.81 -4.79 -6.12
N PRO A 254 4.63 -3.92 -6.74
CA PRO A 254 5.38 -4.25 -7.95
C PRO A 254 6.36 -5.43 -7.82
N GLN A 255 6.73 -5.79 -6.59
CA GLN A 255 7.59 -6.91 -6.25
C GLN A 255 6.78 -8.22 -6.09
N GLY A 256 5.45 -8.15 -6.07
CA GLY A 256 4.54 -9.27 -5.93
C GLY A 256 4.19 -9.61 -4.48
N TYR A 257 4.47 -8.71 -3.53
CA TYR A 257 4.09 -8.90 -2.13
C TYR A 257 2.66 -8.45 -1.88
N ASP A 258 1.88 -9.33 -1.25
CA ASP A 258 0.48 -9.09 -0.94
C ASP A 258 0.29 -8.58 0.49
N THR A 259 -0.39 -7.44 0.61
CA THR A 259 -0.91 -6.92 1.89
C THR A 259 -2.42 -6.96 1.84
N SER A 260 -3.05 -7.71 2.74
CA SER A 260 -4.51 -7.80 2.82
C SER A 260 -5.05 -7.00 3.99
N VAL A 261 -6.21 -6.37 3.81
CA VAL A 261 -6.91 -5.64 4.88
C VAL A 261 -8.37 -6.02 4.85
N ALA A 262 -8.84 -6.68 5.91
CA ALA A 262 -10.23 -7.02 6.13
C ALA A 262 -10.88 -5.98 7.06
N VAL A 263 -12.13 -5.62 6.81
CA VAL A 263 -12.88 -4.64 7.61
C VAL A 263 -14.14 -5.26 8.21
N SER A 264 -14.47 -4.79 9.42
CA SER A 264 -15.60 -5.29 10.20
C SER A 264 -16.23 -4.18 11.04
N ASN A 265 -17.40 -4.46 11.62
CA ASN A 265 -18.15 -3.53 12.48
C ASN A 265 -18.39 -2.15 11.83
N LEU A 266 -18.79 -2.18 10.55
CA LEU A 266 -18.94 -1.00 9.71
C LEU A 266 -20.10 -0.11 10.15
N ASN A 267 -19.81 1.16 10.41
CA ASN A 267 -20.77 2.21 10.68
C ASN A 267 -20.73 3.28 9.57
N TYR A 268 -21.79 3.29 8.76
CA TYR A 268 -21.97 4.21 7.63
C TYR A 268 -22.50 5.59 8.04
N ASN A 269 -22.98 5.73 9.27
CA ASN A 269 -23.55 6.98 9.82
C ASN A 269 -22.60 7.66 10.81
N ALA A 270 -21.35 7.20 10.87
CA ALA A 270 -20.34 7.80 11.72
C ALA A 270 -20.12 9.27 11.36
N ARG A 271 -19.68 10.06 12.35
CA ARG A 271 -19.29 11.46 12.16
C ARG A 271 -17.88 11.65 12.74
N PRO A 272 -16.83 11.17 12.04
CA PRO A 272 -15.46 11.33 12.50
C PRO A 272 -15.12 12.81 12.63
N ASP A 273 -14.33 13.17 13.65
CA ASP A 273 -13.83 14.54 13.80
C ASP A 273 -12.94 14.87 12.59
N PRO A 274 -13.18 15.98 11.86
CA PRO A 274 -12.34 16.40 10.75
C PRO A 274 -10.84 16.49 11.09
N LYS A 275 -10.50 16.72 12.36
CA LYS A 275 -9.10 16.76 12.84
C LYS A 275 -8.36 15.42 12.71
N LEU A 276 -9.09 14.29 12.61
CA LEU A 276 -8.48 12.97 12.41
C LEU A 276 -7.76 12.86 11.05
N PHE A 277 -8.08 13.74 10.10
CA PHE A 277 -7.57 13.68 8.73
C PHE A 277 -6.50 14.74 8.44
N VAL A 278 -6.01 15.46 9.47
CA VAL A 278 -5.02 16.52 9.31
C VAL A 278 -3.60 15.95 9.37
N ILE A 279 -2.80 16.27 8.36
CA ILE A 279 -1.37 15.96 8.31
C ILE A 279 -0.60 17.23 8.67
N ASN A 280 0.28 17.14 9.67
CA ASN A 280 1.11 18.27 10.11
C ASN A 280 2.47 18.23 9.41
N PHE A 281 2.68 19.10 8.42
CA PHE A 281 3.93 19.13 7.63
C PHE A 281 5.12 19.73 8.39
N ASP A 282 4.88 20.52 9.44
CA ASP A 282 5.92 21.24 10.19
C ASP A 282 6.97 20.35 10.88
N ARG A 283 6.67 19.06 11.07
CA ARG A 283 7.62 18.10 11.68
C ARG A 283 8.73 17.61 10.73
N MET A 284 8.76 18.08 9.47
CA MET A 284 9.82 17.69 8.52
C MET A 284 11.13 18.48 8.66
N LEU A 285 11.18 19.54 9.47
CA LEU A 285 12.26 20.54 9.44
C LEU A 285 13.11 20.65 10.72
N GLN A 286 13.18 19.62 11.57
CA GLN A 286 14.07 19.60 12.74
C GLN A 286 15.11 18.50 12.67
#